data_AF-A0A412XSD3-F1
#
_entry.id   AF-A0A412XSD3-F1
#
_cell.length_a   1.000
_cell.length_b   1.000
_cell.length_c   1.000
_cell.angle_alpha   90.00
_cell.angle_beta   90.00
_cell.angle_gamma   90.00
#
_symmetry.space_group_name_H-M   'P 1'
#
loop_
_entity.id
_entity.type
_entity.pdbx_description
1 polymer ?
#
loop_
_entity_poly.entity_id
_entity_poly.type
_entity_poly.pdbx_seq_one_letter_code
_entity_poly.pdbx_strand_id
1 'polypeptide(L)'
;MDYQQLIVDINVSILHTLEQMDKCNRKLLLVFSEGEYFGLVSIGDIQRAIIGNKSLDTPIKNILRDRIITADDTLSLDEIRTLMMSYRMEFIPILNTERRLVKVLMWSELFPNEDNAPIDQFDLPIVIMAGGQGTRLKPLTNIIPKPLIPIGEKTFMEDIMDRFVKCGSNNFYVSVNYKADVIKHYFSTLKDSSYRINYFQENVPLGTAGSLTLMRDKIHTTFFVSNCDIIINEDYSQILKYHKENKNELTVVAALKNYPIAYGVLYTKENGLLDSIVEKPDLTFKINTGLYILEPNLLDEIPEGQFYHITSLIDKLRKENRRIGVFPVSEKSWIDVGNWNEYFSIINK
;
A
#
# COMPACT_ATOMS: atom_id res chain seq x y z
N MET A 1 -8.48 -16.35 18.62
CA MET A 1 -8.86 -16.45 17.19
C MET A 1 -8.51 -17.85 16.74
N ASP A 2 -9.37 -18.54 15.99
CA ASP A 2 -9.03 -19.86 15.46
C ASP A 2 -7.99 -19.71 14.34
N TYR A 3 -6.81 -20.31 14.52
CA TYR A 3 -5.72 -20.22 13.54
C TYR A 3 -6.07 -20.94 12.23
N GLN A 4 -7.14 -21.74 12.17
CA GLN A 4 -7.63 -22.38 10.94
C GLN A 4 -7.86 -21.38 9.80
N GLN A 5 -8.24 -20.13 10.12
CA GLN A 5 -8.43 -19.09 9.10
C GLN A 5 -7.10 -18.56 8.53
N LEU A 6 -5.97 -18.88 9.16
CA LEU A 6 -4.63 -18.43 8.76
C LEU A 6 -3.89 -19.47 7.91
N ILE A 7 -4.53 -20.58 7.53
CA ILE A 7 -3.89 -21.70 6.84
C ILE A 7 -4.09 -21.60 5.33
N VAL A 8 -3.03 -21.92 4.57
CA VAL A 8 -3.06 -22.17 3.13
C VAL A 8 -2.27 -23.43 2.77
N ASP A 9 -2.69 -24.15 1.73
CA ASP A 9 -1.94 -25.30 1.21
C ASP A 9 -0.73 -24.84 0.37
N ILE A 10 0.38 -25.57 0.43
CA ILE A 10 1.63 -25.22 -0.24
C ILE A 10 1.51 -25.10 -1.78
N ASN A 11 0.48 -25.69 -2.37
CA ASN A 11 0.23 -25.67 -3.81
C ASN A 11 -0.73 -24.55 -4.26
N VAL A 12 -1.33 -23.79 -3.33
CA VAL A 12 -2.18 -22.66 -3.72
C VAL A 12 -1.35 -21.58 -4.43
N SER A 13 -2.01 -20.82 -5.29
CA SER A 13 -1.36 -19.75 -6.05
C SER A 13 -1.04 -18.53 -5.17
N ILE A 14 -0.14 -17.67 -5.68
CA ILE A 14 0.13 -16.36 -5.08
C ILE A 14 -1.15 -15.53 -4.98
N LEU A 15 -1.97 -15.51 -6.03
CA LEU A 15 -3.24 -14.78 -6.06
C LEU A 15 -4.17 -15.24 -4.94
N HIS A 16 -4.39 -16.54 -4.81
CA HIS A 16 -5.28 -17.08 -3.79
C HIS A 16 -4.76 -16.81 -2.37
N THR A 17 -3.43 -16.82 -2.19
CA THR A 17 -2.81 -16.47 -0.91
C THR A 17 -3.05 -15.00 -0.54
N LEU A 18 -2.99 -14.08 -1.51
CA LEU A 18 -3.34 -12.67 -1.30
C LEU A 18 -4.81 -12.50 -0.90
N GLU A 19 -5.72 -13.19 -1.59
CA GLU A 19 -7.15 -13.16 -1.28
C GLU A 19 -7.42 -13.67 0.14
N GLN A 20 -6.72 -14.72 0.57
CA GLN A 20 -6.82 -15.24 1.92
C GLN A 20 -6.29 -14.25 2.96
N MET A 21 -5.14 -13.62 2.73
CA MET A 21 -4.58 -12.55 3.57
C MET A 21 -5.58 -11.40 3.74
N ASP A 22 -6.18 -10.97 2.63
CA ASP A 22 -7.21 -9.95 2.57
C ASP A 22 -8.50 -10.36 3.28
N LYS A 23 -8.85 -11.65 3.28
CA LYS A 23 -10.06 -12.18 3.94
C LYS A 23 -9.90 -12.24 5.46
N CYS A 24 -8.75 -12.68 5.95
CA CYS A 24 -8.47 -12.73 7.39
C CYS A 24 -7.91 -11.42 7.95
N ASN A 25 -7.63 -10.43 7.10
CA ASN A 25 -7.01 -9.15 7.44
C ASN A 25 -5.65 -9.35 8.14
N ARG A 26 -4.78 -10.17 7.54
CA ARG A 26 -3.44 -10.52 8.04
C ARG A 26 -2.43 -10.51 6.91
N LYS A 27 -1.18 -10.20 7.22
CA LYS A 27 -0.06 -10.16 6.27
C LYS A 27 0.89 -11.36 6.41
N LEU A 28 0.54 -12.32 7.26
CA LEU A 28 1.27 -13.57 7.49
C LEU A 28 0.28 -14.74 7.53
N LEU A 29 0.61 -15.84 6.85
CA LEU A 29 -0.17 -17.07 6.84
C LEU A 29 0.70 -18.29 7.14
N LEU A 30 0.08 -19.31 7.72
CA LEU A 30 0.64 -20.65 7.93
C LEU A 30 0.50 -21.45 6.64
N VAL A 31 1.59 -22.11 6.25
CA VAL A 31 1.62 -22.96 5.07
C VAL A 31 1.63 -24.41 5.51
N PHE A 32 0.71 -25.21 4.96
CA PHE A 32 0.58 -26.64 5.23
C PHE A 32 0.78 -27.44 3.94
N SER A 33 1.25 -28.68 4.09
CA SER A 33 1.34 -29.65 3.00
C SER A 33 0.84 -31.00 3.53
N GLU A 34 -0.17 -31.58 2.88
CA GLU A 34 -0.72 -32.89 3.28
C GLU A 34 -1.18 -32.97 4.76
N GLY A 35 -1.60 -31.83 5.32
CA GLY A 35 -2.04 -31.75 6.73
C GLY A 35 -0.93 -31.50 7.74
N GLU A 36 0.33 -31.45 7.31
CA GLU A 36 1.47 -31.11 8.16
C GLU A 36 1.91 -29.65 7.97
N TYR A 37 2.38 -29.03 9.06
CA TYR A 37 2.94 -27.68 9.01
C TYR A 37 4.21 -27.67 8.17
N PHE A 38 4.22 -26.83 7.13
CA PHE A 38 5.34 -26.69 6.22
C PHE A 38 6.13 -25.39 6.47
N GLY A 39 5.43 -24.28 6.76
CA GLY A 39 6.11 -23.00 6.96
C GLY A 39 5.23 -21.77 7.09
N LEU A 40 5.79 -20.62 6.73
CA LEU A 40 5.10 -19.33 6.73
C LEU A 40 5.25 -18.66 5.37
N VAL A 41 4.21 -17.92 4.98
CA VAL A 41 4.25 -16.99 3.84
C VAL A 41 3.80 -15.61 4.29
N SER A 42 4.64 -14.61 4.05
CA SER A 42 4.34 -13.21 4.36
C SER A 42 3.92 -12.43 3.10
N ILE A 43 3.23 -11.31 3.28
CA ILE A 43 2.90 -10.39 2.18
C ILE A 43 4.17 -9.93 1.45
N GLY A 44 5.28 -9.76 2.18
CA GLY A 44 6.58 -9.39 1.60
C GLY A 44 7.18 -10.49 0.72
N ASP A 45 6.85 -11.77 0.95
CA ASP A 45 7.25 -12.85 0.04
C ASP A 45 6.49 -12.79 -1.26
N ILE A 46 5.19 -12.56 -1.17
CA ILE A 46 4.32 -12.37 -2.32
C ILE A 46 4.75 -11.13 -3.13
N GLN A 47 4.93 -9.99 -2.47
CA GLN A 47 5.33 -8.75 -3.13
C GLN A 47 6.68 -8.92 -3.86
N ARG A 48 7.66 -9.57 -3.23
CA ARG A 48 8.95 -9.85 -3.87
C ARG A 48 8.82 -10.80 -5.05
N ALA A 49 7.95 -11.80 -4.98
CA ALA A 49 7.66 -12.67 -6.12
C ALA A 49 7.04 -11.90 -7.31
N ILE A 50 6.09 -10.99 -7.02
CA ILE A 50 5.42 -10.16 -8.03
C ILE A 50 6.38 -9.14 -8.65
N ILE A 51 7.24 -8.54 -7.83
CA ILE A 51 8.33 -7.65 -8.27
C ILE A 51 9.31 -8.43 -9.15
N GLY A 52 9.62 -9.67 -8.80
CA GLY A 52 10.42 -10.61 -9.58
C GLY A 52 9.71 -11.17 -10.83
N ASN A 53 8.54 -10.63 -11.19
CA ASN A 53 7.76 -11.00 -12.36
C ASN A 53 7.33 -12.48 -12.40
N LYS A 54 7.18 -13.12 -11.24
CA LYS A 54 6.55 -14.45 -11.16
C LYS A 54 5.06 -14.34 -11.47
N SER A 55 4.51 -15.31 -12.20
CA SER A 55 3.06 -15.38 -12.46
C SER A 55 2.30 -15.45 -11.14
N LEU A 56 1.14 -14.82 -11.06
CA LEU A 56 0.27 -14.89 -9.88
C LEU A 56 -0.32 -16.30 -9.67
N ASP A 57 -0.30 -17.15 -10.70
CA ASP A 57 -0.66 -18.56 -10.64
C ASP A 57 0.45 -19.44 -10.06
N THR A 58 1.64 -18.87 -9.81
CA THR A 58 2.77 -19.61 -9.25
C THR A 58 2.38 -20.19 -7.89
N PRO A 59 2.57 -21.51 -7.66
CA PRO A 59 2.34 -22.11 -6.35
C PRO A 59 3.23 -21.51 -5.25
N ILE A 60 2.70 -21.34 -4.04
CA ILE A 60 3.47 -20.68 -2.96
C ILE A 60 4.76 -21.41 -2.61
N LYS A 61 4.83 -22.75 -2.74
CA LYS A 61 6.08 -23.52 -2.57
C LYS A 61 7.29 -22.95 -3.32
N ASN A 62 7.07 -22.28 -4.45
CA ASN A 62 8.13 -21.71 -5.28
C ASN A 62 8.58 -20.31 -4.83
N ILE A 63 7.98 -19.75 -3.78
CA ILE A 63 8.30 -18.41 -3.26
C ILE A 63 8.57 -18.39 -1.75
N LEU A 64 8.42 -19.53 -1.07
CA LEU A 64 8.73 -19.65 0.36
C LEU A 64 10.23 -19.43 0.60
N ARG A 65 10.55 -18.87 1.76
CA ARG A 65 11.93 -18.76 2.24
C ARG A 65 12.35 -20.08 2.87
N ASP A 66 13.62 -20.44 2.70
CA ASP A 66 14.20 -21.62 3.35
C ASP A 66 14.25 -21.49 4.88
N ARG A 67 14.37 -20.26 5.39
CA ARG A 67 14.43 -19.98 6.83
C ARG A 67 13.11 -19.38 7.30
N ILE A 68 12.32 -20.22 7.94
CA ILE A 68 11.06 -19.83 8.61
C ILE A 68 11.38 -19.58 10.09
N ILE A 69 10.85 -18.50 10.63
CA ILE A 69 11.03 -18.16 12.05
C ILE A 69 9.86 -18.78 12.81
N THR A 70 10.18 -19.74 13.66
CA THR A 70 9.23 -20.44 14.53
C THR A 70 9.81 -20.46 15.95
N ALA A 71 8.96 -20.69 16.94
CA ALA A 71 9.42 -20.93 18.31
C ALA A 71 9.26 -22.41 18.67
N ASP A 72 10.18 -22.91 19.49
CA ASP A 72 10.11 -24.26 20.04
C ASP A 72 9.24 -24.25 21.31
N ASP A 73 8.55 -25.34 21.61
CA ASP A 73 7.67 -25.46 22.78
C ASP A 73 8.42 -25.45 24.13
N THR A 74 9.75 -25.59 24.10
CA THR A 74 10.63 -25.44 25.26
C THR A 74 11.02 -23.99 25.57
N LEU A 75 10.81 -23.04 24.65
CA LEU A 75 11.16 -21.63 24.88
C LEU A 75 10.24 -20.97 25.92
N SER A 76 10.82 -20.12 26.75
CA SER A 76 10.06 -19.27 27.67
C SER A 76 9.26 -18.21 26.92
N LEU A 77 8.19 -17.69 27.54
CA LEU A 77 7.38 -16.64 26.95
C LEU A 77 8.17 -15.35 26.65
N ASP A 78 9.19 -15.04 27.44
CA ASP A 78 10.01 -13.83 27.23
C ASP A 78 10.97 -13.97 26.04
N GLU A 79 11.50 -15.17 25.80
CA GLU A 79 12.27 -15.49 24.60
C GLU A 79 11.37 -15.40 23.35
N ILE A 80 10.15 -15.94 23.44
CA ILE A 80 9.15 -15.87 22.36
C ILE A 80 8.78 -14.41 22.06
N ARG A 81 8.53 -13.59 23.09
CA ARG A 81 8.28 -12.14 22.93
C ARG A 81 9.44 -11.46 22.22
N THR A 82 10.67 -11.71 22.66
CA THR A 82 11.89 -11.13 22.06
C THR A 82 11.99 -11.50 20.58
N LEU A 83 11.72 -12.76 20.24
CA LEU A 83 11.75 -13.26 18.87
C LEU A 83 10.68 -12.57 18.01
N MET A 84 9.44 -12.49 18.50
CA MET A 84 8.35 -11.82 17.80
C MET A 84 8.60 -10.34 17.57
N MET A 85 9.15 -9.61 18.55
CA MET A 85 9.51 -8.20 18.39
C MET A 85 10.63 -8.02 17.37
N SER A 86 11.70 -8.82 17.47
CA SER A 86 12.87 -8.71 16.61
C SER A 86 12.54 -8.91 15.13
N TYR A 87 11.56 -9.78 14.85
CA TYR A 87 11.14 -10.10 13.49
C TYR A 87 9.77 -9.54 13.09
N ARG A 88 9.15 -8.73 13.96
CA ARG A 88 7.86 -8.04 13.75
C ARG A 88 6.75 -8.99 13.29
N MET A 89 6.66 -10.13 13.94
CA MET A 89 5.72 -11.17 13.54
C MET A 89 4.32 -10.89 14.11
N GLU A 90 3.28 -10.95 13.26
CA GLU A 90 1.88 -10.83 13.72
C GLU A 90 1.44 -11.99 14.63
N PHE A 91 2.05 -13.16 14.43
CA PHE A 91 1.94 -14.33 15.29
C PHE A 91 3.18 -15.19 15.11
N ILE A 92 3.42 -16.10 16.04
CA ILE A 92 4.47 -17.10 15.93
C ILE A 92 3.91 -18.51 16.09
N PRO A 93 4.21 -19.43 15.16
CA PRO A 93 3.92 -20.85 15.35
C PRO A 93 4.88 -21.46 16.36
N ILE A 94 4.33 -22.25 17.28
CA ILE A 94 5.07 -23.01 18.28
C ILE A 94 5.09 -24.46 17.84
N LEU A 95 6.29 -25.00 17.62
CA LEU A 95 6.52 -26.36 17.18
C LEU A 95 7.09 -27.22 18.32
N ASN A 96 6.75 -28.50 18.34
CA ASN A 96 7.43 -29.46 19.20
C ASN A 96 8.75 -29.95 18.57
N THR A 97 9.45 -30.83 19.28
CA THR A 97 10.69 -31.48 18.83
C THR A 97 10.55 -32.29 17.52
N GLU A 98 9.35 -32.76 17.19
CA GLU A 98 9.02 -33.44 15.93
C GLU A 98 8.63 -32.48 14.80
N ARG A 99 8.75 -31.16 15.02
CA ARG A 99 8.32 -30.07 14.12
C ARG A 99 6.83 -30.02 13.81
N ARG A 100 5.99 -30.61 14.67
CA ARG A 100 4.53 -30.50 14.57
C ARG A 100 4.05 -29.21 15.24
N LEU A 101 3.08 -28.55 14.62
CA LEU A 101 2.47 -27.34 15.18
C LEU A 101 1.67 -27.68 16.44
N VAL A 102 2.09 -27.14 17.57
CA VAL A 102 1.43 -27.31 18.88
C VAL A 102 0.41 -26.21 19.12
N LYS A 103 0.81 -24.95 18.89
CA LYS A 103 -0.05 -23.77 19.05
C LYS A 103 0.45 -22.60 18.20
N VAL A 104 -0.38 -21.59 18.05
CA VAL A 104 -0.05 -20.31 17.41
C VAL A 104 -0.27 -19.22 18.44
N LEU A 105 0.75 -18.42 18.73
CA LEU A 105 0.64 -17.29 19.65
C LEU A 105 0.55 -15.99 18.86
N MET A 106 -0.54 -15.25 19.04
CA MET A 106 -0.78 -13.97 18.38
C MET A 106 -0.04 -12.83 19.08
N TRP A 107 0.31 -11.77 18.34
CA TRP A 107 0.89 -10.55 18.90
C TRP A 107 0.04 -10.00 20.05
N SER A 108 -1.27 -9.88 19.84
CA SER A 108 -2.23 -9.34 20.83
C SER A 108 -2.28 -10.15 22.13
N GLU A 109 -1.90 -11.43 22.10
CA GLU A 109 -1.86 -12.27 23.32
C GLU A 109 -0.60 -12.02 24.15
N LEU A 110 0.50 -11.67 23.50
CA LEU A 110 1.80 -11.44 24.15
C LEU A 110 2.04 -9.97 24.52
N PHE A 111 1.42 -9.06 23.77
CA PHE A 111 1.51 -7.60 23.90
C PHE A 111 0.11 -6.98 23.95
N PRO A 112 -0.66 -7.19 25.05
CA PRO A 112 -2.06 -6.75 25.12
C PRO A 112 -2.23 -5.22 25.13
N ASN A 113 -1.15 -4.47 25.37
CA ASN A 113 -1.14 -3.00 25.39
C ASN A 113 -0.56 -2.40 24.09
N GLU A 114 -0.23 -3.22 23.09
CA GLU A 114 0.32 -2.76 21.81
C GLU A 114 -0.55 -3.27 20.67
N ASP A 115 -1.11 -2.34 19.89
CA ASP A 115 -2.07 -2.70 18.83
C ASP A 115 -1.45 -3.51 17.69
N ASN A 116 -0.16 -3.30 17.38
CA ASN A 116 0.53 -3.94 16.25
C ASN A 116 2.04 -4.09 16.47
N ALA A 117 2.65 -4.95 15.66
CA ALA A 117 4.11 -5.09 15.59
C ALA A 117 4.80 -3.75 15.23
N PRO A 118 6.02 -3.50 15.73
CA PRO A 118 6.72 -2.24 15.50
C PRO A 118 6.97 -1.98 14.01
N ILE A 119 6.82 -0.74 13.58
CA ILE A 119 7.03 -0.29 12.19
C ILE A 119 8.38 0.44 12.10
N ASP A 120 9.13 0.24 11.01
CA ASP A 120 10.36 1.01 10.77
C ASP A 120 10.05 2.50 10.65
N GLN A 121 10.81 3.30 11.39
CA GLN A 121 10.64 4.75 11.40
C GLN A 121 11.50 5.40 10.33
N PHE A 122 10.97 6.43 9.68
CA PHE A 122 11.68 7.32 8.79
C PHE A 122 11.12 8.74 8.92
N ASP A 123 11.96 9.73 8.66
CA ASP A 123 11.58 11.14 8.65
C ASP A 123 11.83 11.70 7.25
N LEU A 124 10.79 11.72 6.42
CA LEU A 124 10.84 12.23 5.05
C LEU A 124 9.70 13.24 4.79
N PRO A 125 9.92 14.21 3.88
CA PRO A 125 8.86 15.09 3.40
C PRO A 125 7.72 14.32 2.73
N ILE A 126 6.48 14.71 3.01
CA ILE A 126 5.28 14.12 2.40
C ILE A 126 4.52 15.22 1.65
N VAL A 127 4.34 15.07 0.34
CA VAL A 127 3.53 15.96 -0.47
C VAL A 127 2.12 15.37 -0.63
N ILE A 128 1.09 16.13 -0.25
CA ILE A 128 -0.32 15.75 -0.41
C ILE A 128 -0.96 16.66 -1.46
N MET A 129 -1.48 16.05 -2.52
CA MET A 129 -2.10 16.74 -3.66
C MET A 129 -3.59 16.98 -3.37
N ALA A 130 -3.91 18.13 -2.78
CA ALA A 130 -5.24 18.49 -2.29
C ALA A 130 -5.94 19.62 -3.08
N GLY A 131 -5.48 19.93 -4.30
CA GLY A 131 -5.98 21.05 -5.12
C GLY A 131 -7.26 20.75 -5.93
N GLY A 132 -7.68 19.49 -6.04
CA GLY A 132 -8.79 19.07 -6.91
C GLY A 132 -10.18 19.51 -6.43
N GLN A 133 -11.09 19.79 -7.37
CA GLN A 133 -12.46 20.21 -7.06
C GLN A 133 -13.38 19.07 -6.56
N GLY A 134 -12.98 17.81 -6.73
CA GLY A 134 -13.78 16.65 -6.29
C GLY A 134 -15.17 16.56 -6.93
N THR A 135 -15.28 16.88 -8.23
CA THR A 135 -16.58 17.02 -8.92
C THR A 135 -17.47 15.78 -8.88
N ARG A 136 -16.89 14.59 -8.83
CA ARG A 136 -17.61 13.30 -8.79
C ARG A 136 -18.36 13.04 -7.47
N LEU A 137 -18.00 13.76 -6.40
CA LEU A 137 -18.66 13.69 -5.09
C LEU A 137 -19.66 14.83 -4.88
N LYS A 138 -20.02 15.59 -5.92
CA LYS A 138 -21.08 16.58 -5.81
C LYS A 138 -22.41 15.89 -5.46
N PRO A 139 -23.28 16.52 -4.65
CA PRO A 139 -23.15 17.89 -4.14
C PRO A 139 -22.32 18.05 -2.85
N LEU A 140 -21.81 16.97 -2.24
CA LEU A 140 -21.06 17.04 -0.98
C LEU A 140 -19.85 17.99 -1.08
N THR A 141 -19.10 17.88 -2.18
CA THR A 141 -17.91 18.72 -2.44
C THR A 141 -18.21 20.19 -2.74
N ASN A 142 -19.48 20.57 -2.95
CA ASN A 142 -19.87 21.98 -3.01
C ASN A 142 -19.75 22.65 -1.63
N ILE A 143 -19.90 21.87 -0.55
CA ILE A 143 -19.89 22.36 0.83
C ILE A 143 -18.50 22.13 1.43
N ILE A 144 -18.04 20.87 1.47
CA ILE A 144 -16.81 20.45 2.14
C ILE A 144 -15.74 20.10 1.08
N PRO A 145 -14.53 20.66 1.13
CA PRO A 145 -13.49 20.27 0.19
C PRO A 145 -13.12 18.80 0.38
N LYS A 146 -12.80 18.10 -0.72
CA LYS A 146 -12.56 16.65 -0.73
C LYS A 146 -11.60 16.14 0.37
N PRO A 147 -10.45 16.79 0.64
CA PRO A 147 -9.54 16.37 1.72
C PRO A 147 -10.16 16.37 3.11
N LEU A 148 -11.20 17.18 3.34
CA LEU A 148 -11.90 17.32 4.61
C LEU A 148 -13.19 16.49 4.70
N ILE A 149 -13.48 15.65 3.71
CA ILE A 149 -14.62 14.74 3.83
C ILE A 149 -14.35 13.78 5.00
N PRO A 150 -15.31 13.58 5.92
CA PRO A 150 -15.12 12.74 7.08
C PRO A 150 -15.14 11.24 6.72
N ILE A 151 -14.33 10.46 7.44
CA ILE A 151 -14.32 9.00 7.52
C ILE A 151 -14.33 8.64 9.01
N GLY A 152 -15.48 8.21 9.52
CA GLY A 152 -15.64 8.04 10.96
C GLY A 152 -15.43 9.37 11.68
N GLU A 153 -14.47 9.42 12.60
CA GLU A 153 -14.19 10.60 13.44
C GLU A 153 -13.13 11.56 12.86
N LYS A 154 -12.42 11.16 11.80
CA LYS A 154 -11.34 11.94 11.17
C LYS A 154 -11.67 12.28 9.72
N THR A 155 -10.96 13.21 9.12
CA THR A 155 -11.02 13.50 7.68
C THR A 155 -10.11 12.57 6.86
N PHE A 156 -10.35 12.46 5.55
CA PHE A 156 -9.43 11.74 4.64
C PHE A 156 -7.98 12.15 4.81
N MET A 157 -7.76 13.47 4.86
CA MET A 157 -6.41 14.00 4.94
C MET A 157 -5.77 13.71 6.30
N GLU A 158 -6.51 13.73 7.41
CA GLU A 158 -6.01 13.26 8.70
C GLU A 158 -5.61 11.78 8.67
N ASP A 159 -6.43 10.89 8.11
CA ASP A 159 -6.09 9.46 8.03
C ASP A 159 -4.82 9.21 7.21
N ILE A 160 -4.64 9.95 6.10
CA ILE A 160 -3.39 9.92 5.32
C ILE A 160 -2.21 10.37 6.18
N MET A 161 -2.34 11.49 6.89
CA MET A 161 -1.25 12.05 7.71
C MET A 161 -0.91 11.14 8.91
N ASP A 162 -1.91 10.59 9.60
CA ASP A 162 -1.74 9.62 10.68
C ASP A 162 -0.86 8.43 10.27
N ARG A 163 -1.05 7.91 9.06
CA ARG A 163 -0.27 6.77 8.55
C ARG A 163 1.21 7.11 8.38
N PHE A 164 1.52 8.31 7.92
CA PHE A 164 2.90 8.80 7.85
C PHE A 164 3.47 9.11 9.23
N VAL A 165 2.67 9.68 10.14
CA VAL A 165 3.06 9.95 11.54
C VAL A 165 3.40 8.65 12.27
N LYS A 166 2.65 7.57 12.06
CA LYS A 166 2.96 6.23 12.58
C LYS A 166 4.31 5.69 12.11
N CYS A 167 4.77 6.14 10.95
CA CYS A 167 6.10 5.82 10.41
C CYS A 167 7.16 6.86 10.80
N GLY A 168 6.84 7.87 11.61
CA GLY A 168 7.78 8.88 12.11
C GLY A 168 7.88 10.15 11.28
N SER A 169 7.15 10.25 10.16
CA SER A 169 7.17 11.41 9.27
C SER A 169 6.00 12.34 9.55
N ASN A 170 6.31 13.57 9.94
CA ASN A 170 5.30 14.58 10.31
C ASN A 170 5.35 15.88 9.49
N ASN A 171 6.27 16.00 8.53
CA ASN A 171 6.42 17.20 7.70
C ASN A 171 5.64 17.06 6.38
N PHE A 172 4.51 17.77 6.31
CA PHE A 172 3.56 17.70 5.19
C PHE A 172 3.62 18.97 4.34
N TYR A 173 3.63 18.80 3.03
CA TYR A 173 3.50 19.86 2.03
C TYR A 173 2.20 19.65 1.26
N VAL A 174 1.27 20.58 1.38
CA VAL A 174 -0.10 20.38 0.91
C VAL A 174 -0.40 21.35 -0.22
N SER A 175 -0.61 20.81 -1.41
CA SER A 175 -1.07 21.57 -2.57
C SER A 175 -2.54 21.92 -2.37
N VAL A 176 -2.88 23.19 -2.21
CA VAL A 176 -4.26 23.66 -2.03
C VAL A 176 -4.68 24.60 -3.15
N ASN A 177 -5.93 24.50 -3.59
CA ASN A 177 -6.52 25.42 -4.55
C ASN A 177 -8.00 25.66 -4.22
N TYR A 178 -8.88 24.72 -4.60
CA TYR A 178 -10.31 24.82 -4.31
C TYR A 178 -10.59 24.85 -2.79
N LYS A 179 -11.27 25.91 -2.31
CA LYS A 179 -11.59 26.14 -0.88
C LYS A 179 -10.36 26.05 0.04
N ALA A 180 -9.19 26.50 -0.43
CA ALA A 180 -7.94 26.47 0.33
C ALA A 180 -8.06 27.04 1.75
N ASP A 181 -8.80 28.14 1.93
CA ASP A 181 -8.99 28.79 3.24
C ASP A 181 -9.73 27.90 4.24
N VAL A 182 -10.67 27.07 3.77
CA VAL A 182 -11.39 26.12 4.64
C VAL A 182 -10.44 25.03 5.13
N ILE A 183 -9.59 24.50 4.23
CA ILE A 183 -8.56 23.50 4.56
C ILE A 183 -7.58 24.07 5.59
N LYS A 184 -7.01 25.25 5.31
CA LYS A 184 -6.08 25.93 6.20
C LYS A 184 -6.71 26.21 7.57
N HIS A 185 -7.95 26.70 7.58
CA HIS A 185 -8.66 27.00 8.82
C HIS A 185 -8.90 25.75 9.67
N TYR A 186 -9.41 24.66 9.07
CA TYR A 186 -9.64 23.40 9.76
C TYR A 186 -8.39 22.89 10.49
N PHE A 187 -7.26 22.79 9.77
CA PHE A 187 -6.03 22.30 10.38
C PHE A 187 -5.36 23.30 11.32
N SER A 188 -5.62 24.60 11.18
CA SER A 188 -5.14 25.60 12.15
C SER A 188 -5.88 25.54 13.49
N THR A 189 -7.14 25.06 13.50
CA THR A 189 -7.94 24.91 14.72
C THR A 189 -7.84 23.51 15.30
N LEU A 190 -7.40 22.53 14.51
CA LEU A 190 -7.06 21.19 14.97
C LEU A 190 -5.89 21.29 15.98
N LYS A 191 -6.16 20.94 17.24
CA LYS A 191 -5.16 20.94 18.32
C LYS A 191 -4.27 19.70 18.28
N ASP A 192 -3.91 19.24 17.09
CA ASP A 192 -3.04 18.10 16.89
C ASP A 192 -1.64 18.59 16.51
N SER A 193 -0.70 18.47 17.44
CA SER A 193 0.69 18.90 17.23
C SER A 193 1.51 17.88 16.44
N SER A 194 0.92 16.74 16.05
CA SER A 194 1.61 15.71 15.28
C SER A 194 1.79 16.08 13.80
N TYR A 195 1.07 17.08 13.27
CA TYR A 195 1.18 17.52 11.88
C TYR A 195 1.95 18.83 11.75
N ARG A 196 3.03 18.84 10.95
CA ARG A 196 3.73 20.06 10.53
C ARG A 196 3.35 20.36 9.09
N ILE A 197 2.31 21.17 8.90
CA ILE A 197 1.70 21.38 7.58
C ILE A 197 2.20 22.69 6.95
N ASN A 198 2.79 22.56 5.76
CA ASN A 198 3.19 23.66 4.90
C ASN A 198 2.27 23.71 3.68
N TYR A 199 1.54 24.81 3.51
CA TYR A 199 0.67 24.97 2.35
C TYR A 199 1.42 25.60 1.19
N PHE A 200 1.12 25.13 -0.01
CA PHE A 200 1.47 25.82 -1.24
C PHE A 200 0.27 25.84 -2.17
N GLN A 201 0.12 26.94 -2.90
CA GLN A 201 -1.07 27.20 -3.67
C GLN A 201 -0.71 27.44 -5.12
N GLU A 202 -1.43 26.76 -6.00
CA GLU A 202 -1.35 27.01 -7.42
C GLU A 202 -2.35 28.12 -7.79
N ASN A 203 -1.91 29.09 -8.60
CA ASN A 203 -2.81 30.12 -9.12
C ASN A 203 -3.74 29.57 -10.21
N VAL A 204 -3.28 28.56 -10.95
CA VAL A 204 -4.01 27.82 -11.96
C VAL A 204 -3.74 26.32 -11.74
N PRO A 205 -4.68 25.41 -12.03
CA PRO A 205 -4.40 23.98 -11.90
C PRO A 205 -3.21 23.58 -12.80
N LEU A 206 -2.13 23.03 -12.23
CA LEU A 206 -0.95 22.58 -12.99
C LEU A 206 -0.91 21.04 -13.13
N GLY A 207 -2.01 20.34 -12.86
CA GLY A 207 -2.06 18.88 -12.92
C GLY A 207 -1.46 18.22 -11.67
N THR A 208 -1.20 16.91 -11.75
CA THR A 208 -0.78 16.11 -10.57
C THR A 208 0.71 16.15 -10.28
N ALA A 209 1.54 16.61 -11.23
CA ALA A 209 2.96 16.80 -11.03
C ALA A 209 3.40 18.25 -11.22
N GLY A 210 2.69 19.07 -12.02
CA GLY A 210 3.10 20.46 -12.24
C GLY A 210 3.18 21.29 -10.95
N SER A 211 2.30 21.01 -9.97
CA SER A 211 2.37 21.68 -8.66
C SER A 211 3.66 21.39 -7.89
N LEU A 212 4.34 20.28 -8.18
CA LEU A 212 5.54 19.86 -7.48
C LEU A 212 6.72 20.78 -7.77
N THR A 213 6.72 21.51 -8.89
CA THR A 213 7.79 22.48 -9.20
C THR A 213 7.91 23.57 -8.14
N LEU A 214 6.81 23.89 -7.45
CA LEU A 214 6.79 24.86 -6.35
C LEU A 214 7.60 24.39 -5.13
N MET A 215 7.93 23.09 -5.06
CA MET A 215 8.70 22.47 -3.97
C MET A 215 10.19 22.31 -4.29
N ARG A 216 10.66 22.71 -5.48
CA ARG A 216 12.06 22.54 -5.93
C ARG A 216 13.09 23.07 -4.92
N ASP A 217 12.81 24.23 -4.33
CA ASP A 217 13.70 24.87 -3.34
C ASP A 217 13.41 24.46 -1.89
N LYS A 218 12.46 23.55 -1.65
CA LYS A 218 12.01 23.14 -0.32
C LYS A 218 12.31 21.69 0.01
N ILE A 219 12.36 20.82 -1.00
CA ILE A 219 12.56 19.38 -0.85
C ILE A 219 13.85 18.99 -1.55
N HIS A 220 14.83 18.55 -0.75
CA HIS A 220 16.16 18.16 -1.21
C HIS A 220 16.51 16.69 -0.90
N THR A 221 15.52 15.93 -0.43
CA THR A 221 15.64 14.51 -0.08
C THR A 221 14.53 13.72 -0.76
N THR A 222 14.66 12.38 -0.80
CA THR A 222 13.57 11.48 -1.19
C THR A 222 12.28 11.85 -0.47
N PHE A 223 11.16 11.87 -1.18
CA PHE A 223 9.88 12.30 -0.61
C PHE A 223 8.73 11.48 -1.16
N PHE A 224 7.64 11.42 -0.39
CA PHE A 224 6.39 10.81 -0.84
C PHE A 224 5.51 11.84 -1.54
N VAL A 225 4.75 11.39 -2.52
CA VAL A 225 3.65 12.14 -3.13
C VAL A 225 2.39 11.29 -3.05
N SER A 226 1.35 11.80 -2.41
CA SER A 226 0.05 11.14 -2.30
C SER A 226 -1.04 12.04 -2.84
N ASN A 227 -2.00 11.47 -3.58
CA ASN A 227 -3.28 12.16 -3.76
C ASN A 227 -4.01 12.27 -2.42
N CYS A 228 -4.89 13.27 -2.27
CA CYS A 228 -5.64 13.50 -1.03
C CYS A 228 -6.89 12.61 -0.87
N ASP A 229 -7.17 11.75 -1.85
CA ASP A 229 -8.37 10.94 -1.94
C ASP A 229 -8.09 9.44 -1.92
N ILE A 230 -6.84 9.07 -1.68
CA ILE A 230 -6.40 7.68 -1.64
C ILE A 230 -5.80 7.38 -0.27
N ILE A 231 -6.22 6.26 0.30
CA ILE A 231 -5.69 5.70 1.54
C ILE A 231 -5.05 4.36 1.19
N ILE A 232 -3.79 4.19 1.63
CA ILE A 232 -3.04 2.94 1.44
C ILE A 232 -2.79 2.31 2.81
N ASN A 233 -3.37 1.14 3.04
CA ASN A 233 -3.22 0.37 4.28
C ASN A 233 -1.99 -0.54 4.26
N GLU A 234 -0.83 0.05 3.99
CA GLU A 234 0.45 -0.65 3.96
C GLU A 234 1.49 -0.06 4.88
N ASP A 235 2.53 -0.84 5.16
CA ASP A 235 3.71 -0.37 5.85
C ASP A 235 4.60 0.44 4.87
N TYR A 236 4.53 1.77 4.99
CA TYR A 236 5.25 2.67 4.09
C TYR A 236 6.77 2.54 4.18
N SER A 237 7.29 2.04 5.30
CA SER A 237 8.71 1.78 5.46
C SER A 237 9.20 0.69 4.50
N GLN A 238 8.35 -0.30 4.19
CA GLN A 238 8.66 -1.36 3.23
C GLN A 238 8.70 -0.82 1.80
N ILE A 239 7.79 0.10 1.46
CA ILE A 239 7.77 0.78 0.16
C ILE A 239 9.04 1.61 -0.02
N LEU A 240 9.44 2.36 1.03
CA LEU A 240 10.67 3.15 1.04
C LEU A 240 11.92 2.27 0.93
N LYS A 241 11.96 1.16 1.68
CA LYS A 241 13.06 0.19 1.61
C LYS A 241 13.19 -0.37 0.19
N TYR A 242 12.08 -0.79 -0.42
CA TYR A 242 12.06 -1.24 -1.81
C TYR A 242 12.61 -0.17 -2.76
N HIS A 243 12.16 1.08 -2.62
CA HIS A 243 12.62 2.20 -3.45
C HIS A 243 14.14 2.37 -3.37
N LYS A 244 14.70 2.39 -2.15
CA LYS A 244 16.14 2.57 -1.90
C LYS A 244 16.98 1.38 -2.36
N GLU A 245 16.59 0.15 -2.01
CA GLU A 245 17.33 -1.07 -2.37
C GLU A 245 17.41 -1.26 -3.89
N ASN A 246 16.35 -0.88 -4.61
CA ASN A 246 16.31 -0.97 -6.08
C ASN A 246 16.91 0.24 -6.79
N LYS A 247 17.30 1.29 -6.05
CA LYS A 247 17.80 2.56 -6.59
C LYS A 247 16.84 3.16 -7.61
N ASN A 248 15.54 3.09 -7.30
CA ASN A 248 14.52 3.68 -8.16
C ASN A 248 14.59 5.20 -8.03
N GLU A 249 14.43 5.92 -9.13
CA GLU A 249 14.27 7.38 -9.10
C GLU A 249 12.81 7.75 -8.80
N LEU A 250 11.88 6.91 -9.28
CA LEU A 250 10.46 6.99 -8.99
C LEU A 250 9.93 5.59 -8.66
N THR A 251 9.20 5.44 -7.56
CA THR A 251 8.41 4.22 -7.28
C THR A 251 6.93 4.56 -7.39
N VAL A 252 6.18 3.79 -8.18
CA VAL A 252 4.71 3.81 -8.23
C VAL A 252 4.18 2.72 -7.30
N VAL A 253 3.26 3.06 -6.42
CA VAL A 253 2.48 2.04 -5.68
C VAL A 253 1.32 1.59 -6.56
N ALA A 254 1.16 0.28 -6.73
CA ALA A 254 0.14 -0.30 -7.60
C ALA A 254 -0.72 -1.31 -6.86
N ALA A 255 -2.04 -1.12 -6.88
CA ALA A 255 -2.99 -2.09 -6.35
C ALA A 255 -3.20 -3.23 -7.35
N LEU A 256 -3.19 -4.47 -6.86
CA LEU A 256 -3.48 -5.65 -7.66
C LEU A 256 -4.99 -5.86 -7.68
N LYS A 257 -5.63 -5.54 -8.80
CA LYS A 257 -7.07 -5.66 -8.95
C LYS A 257 -7.44 -6.91 -9.74
N ASN A 258 -8.25 -7.78 -9.15
CA ASN A 258 -8.71 -9.00 -9.79
C ASN A 258 -10.09 -8.80 -10.45
N TYR A 259 -10.22 -9.23 -11.70
CA TYR A 259 -11.46 -9.25 -12.46
C TYR A 259 -11.78 -10.69 -12.87
N PRO A 260 -12.59 -11.41 -12.07
CA PRO A 260 -13.06 -12.74 -12.45
C PRO A 260 -14.02 -12.64 -13.63
N ILE A 261 -13.75 -13.40 -14.69
CA ILE A 261 -14.67 -13.54 -15.82
C ILE A 261 -15.50 -14.80 -15.59
N ALA A 262 -16.83 -14.70 -15.64
CA ALA A 262 -17.73 -15.83 -15.36
C ALA A 262 -17.89 -16.83 -16.52
N TYR A 263 -17.19 -16.62 -17.62
CA TYR A 263 -17.37 -17.30 -18.91
C TYR A 263 -16.03 -17.72 -19.52
N GLY A 264 -16.07 -18.61 -20.51
CA GLY A 264 -14.93 -18.95 -21.36
C GLY A 264 -14.46 -17.76 -22.21
N VAL A 265 -13.18 -17.42 -22.09
CA VAL A 265 -12.51 -16.38 -22.90
C VAL A 265 -11.78 -17.04 -24.05
N LEU A 266 -12.09 -16.60 -25.27
CA LEU A 266 -11.44 -17.04 -26.50
C LEU A 266 -10.27 -16.11 -26.83
N TYR A 267 -9.07 -16.65 -26.94
CA TYR A 267 -7.91 -15.94 -27.49
C TYR A 267 -7.76 -16.35 -28.96
N THR A 268 -7.61 -15.36 -29.85
CA THR A 268 -7.50 -15.58 -31.30
C THR A 268 -6.20 -15.01 -31.85
N LYS A 269 -5.68 -15.63 -32.91
CA LYS A 269 -4.54 -15.14 -33.70
C LYS A 269 -5.04 -14.33 -34.89
N GLU A 270 -4.10 -13.94 -35.74
CA GLU A 270 -4.40 -13.38 -37.06
C GLU A 270 -5.39 -14.27 -37.84
N ASN A 271 -6.20 -13.63 -38.68
CA ASN A 271 -7.25 -14.26 -39.49
C ASN A 271 -8.37 -14.96 -38.69
N GLY A 272 -8.53 -14.64 -37.39
CA GLY A 272 -9.62 -15.17 -36.57
C GLY A 272 -9.46 -16.65 -36.19
N LEU A 273 -8.24 -17.20 -36.33
CA LEU A 273 -7.93 -18.55 -35.90
C LEU A 273 -7.91 -18.63 -34.36
N LEU A 274 -8.58 -19.64 -33.81
CA LEU A 274 -8.58 -19.88 -32.37
C LEU A 274 -7.17 -20.28 -31.90
N ASP A 275 -6.68 -19.60 -30.86
CA ASP A 275 -5.45 -19.97 -30.15
C ASP A 275 -5.75 -20.85 -28.94
N SER A 276 -6.58 -20.36 -28.03
CA SER A 276 -6.91 -21.04 -26.78
C SER A 276 -8.26 -20.59 -26.23
N ILE A 277 -8.84 -21.44 -25.38
CA ILE A 277 -10.03 -21.15 -24.57
C ILE A 277 -9.61 -21.28 -23.11
N VAL A 278 -9.86 -20.24 -22.33
CA VAL A 278 -9.65 -20.28 -20.88
C VAL A 278 -11.00 -20.12 -20.22
N GLU A 279 -11.43 -21.13 -19.49
CA GLU A 279 -12.69 -21.09 -18.73
C GLU A 279 -12.51 -20.30 -17.44
N LYS A 280 -13.46 -19.39 -17.21
CA LYS A 280 -13.55 -18.52 -16.03
C LYS A 280 -12.20 -17.94 -15.56
N PRO A 281 -11.45 -17.24 -16.43
CA PRO A 281 -10.16 -16.70 -16.04
C PRO A 281 -10.31 -15.54 -15.05
N ASP A 282 -9.31 -15.42 -14.19
CA ASP A 282 -9.09 -14.27 -13.32
C ASP A 282 -8.09 -13.32 -13.99
N LEU A 283 -8.53 -12.14 -14.44
CA LEU A 283 -7.65 -11.14 -15.00
C LEU A 283 -7.15 -10.20 -13.90
N THR A 284 -5.85 -10.22 -13.63
CA THR A 284 -5.24 -9.30 -12.66
C THR A 284 -4.56 -8.12 -13.34
N PHE A 285 -4.88 -6.91 -12.89
CA PHE A 285 -4.25 -5.67 -13.35
C PHE A 285 -3.53 -4.95 -12.21
N LYS A 286 -2.41 -4.31 -12.53
CA LYS A 286 -1.71 -3.38 -11.63
C LYS A 286 -2.27 -1.97 -11.86
N ILE A 287 -3.07 -1.49 -10.91
CA ILE A 287 -3.73 -0.19 -10.97
C ILE A 287 -2.88 0.85 -10.22
N ASN A 288 -2.57 1.96 -10.86
CA ASN A 288 -1.86 3.06 -10.21
C ASN A 288 -2.72 3.64 -9.07
N THR A 289 -2.21 3.62 -7.84
CA THR A 289 -2.98 4.05 -6.67
C THR A 289 -2.94 5.55 -6.41
N GLY A 290 -2.04 6.30 -7.05
CA GLY A 290 -1.83 7.71 -6.72
C GLY A 290 -0.89 7.97 -5.53
N LEU A 291 -0.19 6.94 -5.03
CA LEU A 291 0.92 7.08 -4.08
C LEU A 291 2.26 6.78 -4.77
N TYR A 292 3.23 7.67 -4.55
CA TYR A 292 4.53 7.62 -5.20
C TYR A 292 5.65 7.96 -4.23
N ILE A 293 6.86 7.49 -4.54
CA ILE A 293 8.12 7.95 -3.93
C ILE A 293 9.00 8.50 -5.04
N LEU A 294 9.50 9.72 -4.86
CA LEU A 294 10.33 10.42 -5.84
C LEU A 294 11.65 10.84 -5.22
N GLU A 295 12.71 10.78 -6.02
CA GLU A 295 13.97 11.46 -5.74
C GLU A 295 13.87 12.97 -6.08
N PRO A 296 14.55 13.86 -5.33
CA PRO A 296 14.38 15.30 -5.44
C PRO A 296 14.81 15.86 -6.80
N ASN A 297 15.78 15.23 -7.46
CA ASN A 297 16.22 15.59 -8.82
C ASN A 297 15.10 15.51 -9.87
N LEU A 298 14.04 14.73 -9.61
CA LEU A 298 12.90 14.65 -10.53
C LEU A 298 12.06 15.92 -10.57
N LEU A 299 12.19 16.83 -9.60
CA LEU A 299 11.53 18.14 -9.61
C LEU A 299 12.04 19.03 -10.76
N ASP A 300 13.27 18.81 -11.22
CA ASP A 300 13.87 19.52 -12.36
C ASP A 300 13.39 18.98 -13.71
N GLU A 301 12.82 17.77 -13.72
CA GLU A 301 12.29 17.14 -14.93
C GLU A 301 10.89 17.60 -15.31
N ILE A 302 10.22 18.32 -14.40
CA ILE A 302 8.84 18.79 -14.54
C ILE A 302 8.86 20.22 -15.12
N PRO A 303 8.14 20.47 -16.23
CA PRO A 303 8.09 21.79 -16.84
C PRO A 303 7.37 22.80 -15.94
N GLU A 304 8.00 23.96 -15.75
CA GLU A 304 7.48 25.01 -14.87
C GLU A 304 6.26 25.71 -15.47
N GLY A 305 5.24 25.95 -14.64
CA GLY A 305 4.03 26.68 -15.02
C GLY A 305 3.15 25.97 -16.05
N GLN A 306 3.36 24.67 -16.30
CA GLN A 306 2.57 23.89 -17.25
C GLN A 306 1.69 22.87 -16.56
N PHE A 307 0.54 22.58 -17.18
CA PHE A 307 -0.31 21.48 -16.78
C PHE A 307 0.40 20.15 -17.08
N TYR A 308 0.86 19.48 -16.03
CA TYR A 308 1.70 18.29 -16.13
C TYR A 308 1.25 17.22 -15.13
N HIS A 309 1.02 16.00 -15.63
CA HIS A 309 0.64 14.86 -14.79
C HIS A 309 1.86 14.02 -14.42
N ILE A 310 1.78 13.36 -13.27
CA ILE A 310 2.81 12.42 -12.83
C ILE A 310 2.96 11.23 -13.81
N THR A 311 1.90 10.85 -14.52
CA THR A 311 1.96 9.86 -15.59
C THR A 311 2.81 10.34 -16.77
N SER A 312 2.76 11.63 -17.10
CA SER A 312 3.65 12.22 -18.10
C SER A 312 5.11 12.17 -17.66
N LEU A 313 5.40 12.43 -16.37
CA LEU A 313 6.74 12.25 -15.80
C LEU A 313 7.19 10.79 -15.94
N ILE A 314 6.36 9.83 -15.53
CA ILE A 314 6.64 8.40 -15.66
C ILE A 314 6.94 8.02 -17.11
N ASP A 315 6.14 8.49 -18.07
CA ASP A 315 6.36 8.22 -19.49
C ASP A 315 7.67 8.81 -20.03
N LYS A 316 8.04 10.02 -19.57
CA LYS A 316 9.33 10.64 -19.89
C LYS A 316 10.49 9.79 -19.38
N LEU A 317 10.50 9.48 -18.08
CA LEU A 317 11.54 8.66 -17.44
C LEU A 317 11.66 7.29 -18.11
N ARG A 318 10.54 6.67 -18.48
CA ARG A 318 10.53 5.38 -19.19
C ARG A 318 11.20 5.48 -20.55
N LYS A 319 10.89 6.51 -21.35
CA LYS A 319 11.51 6.73 -22.66
C LYS A 319 13.01 6.99 -22.57
N GLU A 320 13.46 7.56 -21.46
CA GLU A 320 14.87 7.80 -21.13
C GLU A 320 15.57 6.56 -20.53
N ASN A 321 14.88 5.43 -20.40
CA ASN A 321 15.36 4.20 -19.74
C ASN A 321 15.83 4.43 -18.28
N ARG A 322 15.22 5.40 -17.60
CA ARG A 322 15.46 5.69 -16.18
C ARG A 322 14.78 4.68 -15.29
N ARG A 323 15.25 4.58 -14.04
CA ARG A 323 14.81 3.52 -13.14
C ARG A 323 13.48 3.87 -12.47
N ILE A 324 12.41 3.23 -12.92
CA ILE A 324 11.07 3.33 -12.32
C ILE A 324 10.71 1.99 -11.69
N GLY A 325 10.40 2.00 -10.40
CA GLY A 325 9.90 0.85 -9.65
C GLY A 325 8.38 0.79 -9.59
N VAL A 326 7.84 -0.41 -9.42
CA VAL A 326 6.42 -0.63 -9.14
C VAL A 326 6.30 -1.52 -7.92
N PHE A 327 5.76 -0.97 -6.84
CA PHE A 327 5.53 -1.70 -5.59
C PHE A 327 4.07 -2.18 -5.52
N PRO A 328 3.82 -3.50 -5.52
CA PRO A 328 2.46 -4.03 -5.52
C PRO A 328 1.86 -4.05 -4.10
N VAL A 329 0.57 -3.72 -4.00
CA VAL A 329 -0.24 -3.82 -2.78
C VAL A 329 -1.53 -4.59 -3.09
N SER A 330 -2.16 -5.20 -2.08
CA SER A 330 -3.43 -5.88 -2.29
C SER A 330 -4.55 -4.89 -2.64
N GLU A 331 -5.63 -5.39 -3.26
CA GLU A 331 -6.78 -4.56 -3.59
C GLU A 331 -7.40 -3.93 -2.35
N LYS A 332 -7.56 -4.69 -1.26
CA LYS A 332 -8.16 -4.19 -0.02
C LYS A 332 -7.28 -3.19 0.72
N SER A 333 -5.98 -3.19 0.47
CA SER A 333 -5.06 -2.18 0.99
C SER A 333 -5.20 -0.83 0.30
N TRP A 334 -5.92 -0.72 -0.82
CA TRP A 334 -6.13 0.55 -1.53
C TRP A 334 -7.59 0.98 -1.45
N ILE A 335 -7.79 2.18 -0.92
CA ILE A 335 -9.09 2.83 -0.83
C ILE A 335 -8.99 4.12 -1.65
N ASP A 336 -9.69 4.19 -2.78
CA ASP A 336 -9.95 5.45 -3.52
C ASP A 336 -11.34 5.94 -3.12
N VAL A 337 -11.44 7.19 -2.69
CA VAL A 337 -12.71 7.83 -2.38
C VAL A 337 -12.98 8.94 -3.34
N GLY A 338 -13.14 8.51 -4.57
CA GLY A 338 -13.33 9.42 -5.65
C GLY A 338 -14.75 9.45 -6.18
N ASN A 339 -15.61 8.52 -5.76
CA ASN A 339 -17.03 8.51 -6.12
C ASN A 339 -17.93 8.09 -4.94
N TRP A 340 -19.24 8.27 -5.12
CA TRP A 340 -20.23 7.98 -4.08
C TRP A 340 -20.28 6.51 -3.66
N ASN A 341 -20.15 5.57 -4.60
CA ASN A 341 -20.22 4.14 -4.28
C ASN A 341 -19.07 3.73 -3.36
N GLU A 342 -17.85 4.19 -3.66
CA GLU A 342 -16.68 3.98 -2.82
C GLU A 342 -16.87 4.62 -1.44
N TYR A 343 -17.29 5.89 -1.39
CA TYR A 343 -17.52 6.57 -0.13
C TYR A 343 -18.54 5.84 0.77
N PHE A 344 -19.68 5.43 0.20
CA PHE A 344 -20.70 4.67 0.94
C PHE A 344 -20.17 3.33 1.44
N SER A 345 -19.29 2.67 0.67
CA SER A 345 -18.70 1.39 1.10
C SER A 345 -17.79 1.51 2.32
N ILE A 346 -17.34 2.73 2.63
CA ILE A 346 -16.41 3.01 3.73
C ILE A 346 -17.18 3.43 4.97
N ILE A 347 -18.17 4.32 4.84
CA ILE A 347 -18.94 4.81 5.99
C ILE A 347 -19.98 3.82 6.51
N ASN A 348 -20.32 2.78 5.74
CA ASN A 348 -21.29 1.74 6.14
C ASN A 348 -20.60 0.46 6.66
N LYS A 349 -19.27 0.47 6.81
CA LYS A 349 -18.52 -0.55 7.55
C LYS A 349 -18.40 -0.13 9.01
#